data_AF-A0A966L8E3-F1
#
_entry.id   AF-A0A966L8E3-F1
#
_cell.length_a   1.000
_cell.length_b   1.000
_cell.length_c   1.000
_cell.angle_alpha   90.00
_cell.angle_beta   90.00
_cell.angle_gamma   90.00
#
_symmetry.space_group_name_H-M   'P 1'
#
loop_
_entity.id
_entity.type
_entity.pdbx_description
1 polymer ?
#
loop_
_entity_poly.entity_id
_entity_poly.type
_entity_poly.pdbx_seq_one_letter_code
_entity_poly.pdbx_strand_id
1 'polypeptide(L)'
;MKKLLLVLVGFTLFGCAASDVSTPLDTTEISGTLEAVDGLTYEFGDIDINGGIVSREFAFANQSDEPLYIYEATTSCGCTTGEIVTEAETFGPFGMRNESQSTITIDPNETFKVRISYDPMFHGPTDLGVRQRSLFLFTSAAFDGTVVRQYEGQPNFTEMSVSGTVVSS
;
A
#
# COMPACT_ATOMS: atom_id res chain seq x y z
N MET A 1 64.68 -23.01 -44.75
CA MET A 1 64.68 -23.53 -43.36
C MET A 1 64.80 -22.35 -42.40
N LYS A 2 63.71 -21.97 -41.73
CA LYS A 2 63.65 -21.12 -40.53
C LYS A 2 62.24 -21.28 -39.96
N LYS A 3 62.14 -21.96 -38.83
CA LYS A 3 60.87 -22.25 -38.15
C LYS A 3 60.38 -20.96 -37.51
N LEU A 4 59.21 -20.48 -37.90
CA LEU A 4 58.56 -19.33 -37.27
C LEU A 4 57.69 -19.87 -36.12
N LEU A 5 58.07 -19.55 -34.88
CA LEU A 5 57.34 -19.93 -33.68
C LEU A 5 56.18 -18.95 -33.50
N LEU A 6 54.94 -19.44 -33.55
CA LEU A 6 53.73 -18.65 -33.35
C LEU A 6 53.35 -18.74 -31.86
N VAL A 7 53.52 -17.66 -31.11
CA VAL A 7 53.06 -17.55 -29.72
C VAL A 7 51.65 -16.96 -29.75
N LEU A 8 50.65 -17.78 -29.43
CA LEU A 8 49.26 -17.36 -29.27
C LEU A 8 49.09 -16.86 -27.83
N VAL A 9 49.02 -15.55 -27.63
CA VAL A 9 48.60 -14.97 -26.34
C VAL A 9 47.08 -14.93 -26.34
N GLY A 10 46.49 -15.79 -25.50
CA GLY A 10 45.04 -15.85 -25.31
C GLY A 10 44.52 -14.55 -24.69
N PHE A 11 43.63 -13.88 -25.41
CA PHE A 11 42.88 -12.75 -24.91
C PHE A 11 41.66 -13.29 -24.16
N THR A 12 41.73 -13.33 -22.83
CA THR A 12 40.57 -13.70 -22.00
C THR A 12 39.54 -12.58 -22.05
N LEU A 13 38.42 -12.84 -22.72
CA LEU A 13 37.21 -12.03 -22.67
C LEU A 13 36.70 -12.00 -21.23
N PHE A 14 36.92 -10.87 -20.56
CA PHE A 14 36.33 -10.57 -19.26
C PHE A 14 34.85 -10.23 -19.52
N GLY A 15 33.95 -11.13 -19.11
CA GLY A 15 32.51 -10.94 -19.24
C GLY A 15 32.05 -9.73 -18.42
N CYS A 16 31.34 -8.80 -19.06
CA CYS A 16 30.55 -7.81 -18.36
C CYS A 16 29.47 -8.52 -17.55
N ALA A 17 29.54 -8.44 -16.24
CA ALA A 17 28.37 -8.63 -15.40
C ALA A 17 27.39 -7.49 -15.72
N ALA A 18 26.19 -7.82 -16.19
CA ALA A 18 25.08 -6.89 -16.17
C ALA A 18 24.72 -6.68 -14.70
N SER A 19 25.13 -5.53 -14.16
CA SER A 19 24.57 -5.06 -12.90
C SER A 19 23.14 -4.65 -13.20
N ASP A 20 22.17 -5.34 -12.61
CA ASP A 20 20.80 -4.85 -12.53
C ASP A 20 20.83 -3.53 -11.75
N VAL A 21 20.86 -2.42 -12.49
CA VAL A 21 20.71 -1.08 -11.93
C VAL A 21 19.23 -0.93 -11.62
N SER A 22 18.83 -1.28 -10.40
CA SER A 22 17.57 -0.83 -9.85
C SER A 22 17.62 0.70 -9.76
N THR A 23 17.15 1.38 -10.80
CA THR A 23 16.94 2.82 -10.78
C THR A 23 16.00 3.13 -9.60
N PRO A 24 16.36 4.06 -8.70
CA PRO A 24 15.45 4.51 -7.67
C PRO A 24 14.15 4.98 -8.32
N LEU A 25 13.02 4.44 -7.87
CA LEU A 25 11.70 4.93 -8.26
C LEU A 25 11.60 6.40 -7.85
N ASP A 26 11.45 7.28 -8.83
CA ASP A 26 11.20 8.69 -8.59
C ASP A 26 9.73 8.83 -8.15
N THR A 27 9.51 9.07 -6.86
CA THR A 27 8.17 9.22 -6.27
C THR A 27 7.43 10.47 -6.75
N THR A 28 8.02 11.24 -7.67
CA THR A 28 7.41 12.43 -8.30
C THR A 28 6.74 12.13 -9.64
N GLU A 29 6.99 10.96 -10.23
CA GLU A 29 6.38 10.55 -11.50
C GLU A 29 4.94 10.04 -11.27
N ILE A 30 4.00 10.60 -12.03
CA ILE A 30 2.59 10.20 -12.00
C ILE A 30 2.40 9.01 -12.94
N SER A 31 1.85 7.90 -12.43
CA SER A 31 1.60 6.67 -13.17
C SER A 31 0.39 5.94 -12.59
N GLY A 32 -0.34 5.22 -13.45
CA GLY A 32 -1.51 4.49 -13.01
C GLY A 32 -2.70 5.38 -12.67
N THR A 33 -3.81 4.75 -12.32
CA THR A 33 -5.00 5.39 -11.73
C THR A 33 -5.38 4.68 -10.45
N LEU A 34 -5.95 5.42 -9.49
CA LEU A 34 -6.51 4.86 -8.27
C LEU A 34 -8.00 5.22 -8.23
N GLU A 35 -8.84 4.41 -8.85
CA GLU A 35 -10.27 4.65 -8.90
C GLU A 35 -10.97 3.85 -7.80
N ALA A 36 -11.66 4.55 -6.89
CA ALA A 36 -12.50 3.89 -5.90
C ALA A 36 -13.77 3.34 -6.60
N VAL A 37 -13.99 2.03 -6.50
CA VAL A 37 -15.19 1.38 -7.07
C VAL A 37 -16.41 1.64 -6.19
N ASP A 38 -16.17 1.71 -4.87
CA ASP A 38 -17.14 2.06 -3.84
C ASP A 38 -16.76 3.40 -3.18
N GLY A 39 -17.54 3.86 -2.20
CA GLY A 39 -17.16 5.03 -1.39
C GLY A 39 -15.95 4.78 -0.48
N LEU A 40 -15.26 5.84 -0.09
CA LEU A 40 -14.07 5.80 0.80
C LEU A 40 -14.40 5.80 2.29
N THR A 41 -15.69 5.78 2.65
CA THR A 41 -16.14 5.80 4.05
C THR A 41 -17.13 4.68 4.33
N TYR A 42 -17.10 4.15 5.55
CA TYR A 42 -18.04 3.13 6.00
C TYR A 42 -18.39 3.28 7.49
N GLU A 43 -19.68 3.15 7.81
CA GLU A 43 -20.21 3.20 9.18
C GLU A 43 -20.69 1.82 9.61
N PHE A 44 -20.05 1.24 10.64
CA PHE A 44 -20.44 -0.04 11.23
C PHE A 44 -21.74 0.04 12.04
N GLY A 45 -22.15 1.24 12.47
CA GLY A 45 -23.19 1.41 13.48
C GLY A 45 -22.64 1.06 14.87
N ASP A 46 -23.38 0.24 15.62
CA ASP A 46 -22.93 -0.23 16.93
C ASP A 46 -21.90 -1.36 16.79
N ILE A 47 -20.78 -1.24 17.52
CA ILE A 47 -19.70 -2.22 17.59
C ILE A 47 -19.68 -2.77 19.02
N ASP A 48 -20.01 -4.05 19.19
CA ASP A 48 -19.85 -4.71 20.49
C ASP A 48 -18.36 -4.80 20.83
N ILE A 49 -17.96 -4.20 21.96
CA ILE A 49 -16.58 -4.22 22.44
C ILE A 49 -16.05 -5.64 22.64
N ASN A 50 -16.93 -6.61 22.95
CA ASN A 50 -16.57 -8.01 23.12
C ASN A 50 -16.78 -8.85 21.83
N GLY A 51 -17.26 -8.22 20.75
CA GLY A 51 -17.56 -8.87 19.47
C GLY A 51 -16.33 -9.20 18.63
N GLY A 52 -15.14 -8.75 19.05
CA GLY A 52 -13.88 -8.95 18.34
C GLY A 52 -13.62 -7.87 17.29
N ILE A 53 -12.67 -8.16 16.39
CA ILE A 53 -12.24 -7.23 15.33
C ILE A 53 -13.35 -7.09 14.29
N VAL A 54 -13.63 -5.85 13.90
CA VAL A 54 -14.51 -5.53 12.76
C VAL A 54 -13.68 -5.07 11.56
N SER A 55 -14.12 -5.41 10.36
CA SER A 55 -13.36 -5.11 9.13
C SER A 55 -14.25 -4.63 7.99
N ARG A 56 -13.69 -3.80 7.11
CA ARG A 56 -14.31 -3.35 5.86
C ARG A 56 -13.29 -3.44 4.72
N GLU A 57 -13.74 -3.91 3.57
CA GLU A 57 -12.99 -3.85 2.31
C GLU A 57 -13.47 -2.67 1.45
N PHE A 58 -12.52 -1.93 0.89
CA PHE A 58 -12.71 -0.89 -0.10
C PHE A 58 -12.12 -1.38 -1.42
N ALA A 59 -12.93 -1.43 -2.47
CA ALA A 59 -12.47 -1.89 -3.79
C ALA A 59 -11.93 -0.73 -4.62
N PHE A 60 -10.83 -0.98 -5.30
CA PHE A 60 -10.16 -0.04 -6.20
C PHE A 60 -9.85 -0.69 -7.55
N ALA A 61 -9.69 0.14 -8.57
CA ALA A 61 -9.26 -0.27 -9.89
C ALA A 61 -8.16 0.65 -10.42
N ASN A 62 -7.17 0.04 -11.09
CA ASN A 62 -6.25 0.75 -11.97
C ASN A 62 -6.76 0.63 -13.41
N GLN A 63 -7.54 1.59 -13.91
CA GLN A 63 -8.14 1.55 -15.25
C GLN A 63 -7.25 2.15 -16.36
N SER A 64 -5.97 2.41 -16.09
CA SER A 64 -5.02 2.89 -17.09
C SER A 64 -4.24 1.76 -17.77
N ASP A 65 -3.46 2.13 -18.78
CA ASP A 65 -2.48 1.30 -19.47
C ASP A 65 -1.11 1.27 -18.78
N GLU A 66 -0.89 2.12 -17.77
CA GLU A 66 0.33 2.16 -16.95
C GLU A 66 0.12 1.51 -15.58
N PRO A 67 1.17 0.93 -14.97
CA PRO A 67 1.10 0.37 -13.62
C PRO A 67 0.87 1.45 -12.56
N LEU A 68 0.12 1.11 -11.52
CA LEU A 68 -0.02 1.93 -10.32
C LEU A 68 0.96 1.43 -9.26
N TYR A 69 1.71 2.34 -8.64
CA TYR A 69 2.59 2.06 -7.52
C TYR A 69 1.96 2.56 -6.23
N ILE A 70 1.86 1.69 -5.23
CA ILE A 70 1.54 2.04 -3.85
C ILE A 70 2.87 2.09 -3.11
N TYR A 71 3.34 3.30 -2.82
CA TYR A 71 4.60 3.54 -2.13
C TYR A 71 4.51 3.24 -0.64
N GLU A 72 3.38 3.61 -0.03
CA GLU A 72 3.17 3.44 1.39
C GLU A 72 1.69 3.18 1.72
N ALA A 73 1.46 2.30 2.69
CA ALA A 73 0.20 2.10 3.37
C ALA A 73 0.41 2.20 4.89
N THR A 74 -0.34 3.09 5.55
CA THR A 74 -0.25 3.33 7.00
C THR A 74 -1.63 3.63 7.60
N THR A 75 -1.77 3.52 8.92
CA THR A 75 -3.04 3.72 9.63
C THR A 75 -2.94 4.82 10.67
N SER A 76 -4.05 5.49 10.97
CA SER A 76 -4.08 6.58 11.95
C SER A 76 -3.97 6.18 13.43
N CYS A 77 -4.10 4.89 13.76
CA CYS A 77 -4.10 4.37 15.14
C CYS A 77 -3.44 3.00 15.21
N GLY A 78 -2.72 2.70 16.30
CA GLY A 78 -2.22 1.35 16.57
C GLY A 78 -3.31 0.29 16.81
N CYS A 79 -4.54 0.72 17.07
CA CYS A 79 -5.74 -0.09 17.17
C CYS A 79 -6.34 -0.49 15.80
N THR A 80 -5.69 -0.11 14.71
CA THR A 80 -6.16 -0.32 13.33
C THR A 80 -5.06 -1.00 12.54
N THR A 81 -5.47 -1.94 11.69
CA THR A 81 -4.59 -2.60 10.74
C THR A 81 -5.15 -2.50 9.32
N GLY A 82 -4.24 -2.55 8.35
CA GLY A 82 -4.53 -2.43 6.93
C GLY A 82 -3.97 -3.60 6.14
N GLU A 83 -4.69 -4.06 5.12
CA GLU A 83 -4.18 -5.04 4.16
C GLU A 83 -4.51 -4.59 2.74
N ILE A 84 -3.61 -4.85 1.79
CA ILE A 84 -3.88 -4.71 0.35
C ILE A 84 -4.02 -6.12 -0.22
N VAL A 85 -5.16 -6.42 -0.82
CA VAL A 85 -5.53 -7.73 -1.34
C VAL A 85 -5.67 -7.64 -2.85
N THR A 86 -4.74 -8.27 -3.58
CA THR A 86 -4.78 -8.43 -5.04
C THR A 86 -5.28 -9.83 -5.39
N GLU A 87 -5.35 -10.16 -6.68
CA GLU A 87 -5.61 -11.55 -7.09
C GLU A 87 -4.44 -12.48 -6.74
N ALA A 88 -3.21 -11.99 -6.86
CA ALA A 88 -2.00 -12.78 -6.67
C ALA A 88 -1.61 -12.98 -5.21
N GLU A 89 -1.74 -11.93 -4.38
CA GLU A 89 -1.25 -11.96 -3.01
C GLU A 89 -1.99 -10.98 -2.08
N THR A 90 -1.64 -11.06 -0.79
CA THR A 90 -2.10 -10.13 0.23
C THR A 90 -0.90 -9.54 0.93
N PHE A 91 -0.83 -8.21 0.95
CA PHE A 91 0.22 -7.45 1.60
C PHE A 91 -0.29 -6.88 2.92
N GLY A 92 0.55 -6.95 3.97
CA GLY A 92 0.24 -6.48 5.31
C GLY A 92 0.32 -7.58 6.37
N PRO A 93 -0.25 -7.38 7.57
CA PRO A 93 -0.98 -6.18 7.97
C PRO A 93 -0.04 -4.99 8.23
N PHE A 94 -0.46 -3.82 7.74
CA PHE A 94 0.16 -2.53 8.02
C PHE A 94 -0.51 -1.86 9.22
N GLY A 95 0.19 -0.95 9.88
CA GLY A 95 -0.34 -0.18 11.00
C GLY A 95 0.50 1.07 11.28
N MET A 96 0.06 1.88 12.25
CA MET A 96 0.67 3.19 12.59
C MET A 96 2.16 3.12 12.95
N ARG A 97 2.68 1.94 13.30
CA ARG A 97 4.09 1.71 13.66
C ARG A 97 4.72 0.61 12.81
N ASN A 98 4.02 0.14 11.79
CA ASN A 98 4.42 -0.93 10.88
C ASN A 98 3.82 -0.66 9.51
N GLU A 99 4.31 0.37 8.83
CA GLU A 99 3.86 0.79 7.51
C GLU A 99 4.35 -0.22 6.47
N SER A 100 3.82 -0.19 5.25
CA SER A 100 4.34 -1.03 4.17
C SER A 100 5.83 -0.72 3.93
N GLN A 101 6.67 -1.75 3.90
CA GLN A 101 8.13 -1.59 3.81
C GLN A 101 8.67 -1.66 2.38
N SER A 102 7.80 -1.95 1.41
CA SER A 102 8.13 -2.08 -0.01
C SER A 102 7.01 -1.52 -0.86
N THR A 103 7.38 -0.97 -2.02
CA THR A 103 6.41 -0.57 -3.04
C THR A 103 5.63 -1.79 -3.52
N ILE A 104 4.32 -1.64 -3.61
CA ILE A 104 3.40 -2.63 -4.18
C ILE A 104 3.01 -2.15 -5.57
N THR A 105 3.10 -3.03 -6.56
CA THR A 105 2.68 -2.74 -7.93
C THR A 105 1.30 -3.34 -8.16
N ILE A 106 0.40 -2.53 -8.73
CA ILE A 106 -0.89 -2.95 -9.24
C ILE A 106 -0.83 -2.83 -10.77
N ASP A 107 -1.10 -3.94 -11.45
CA ASP A 107 -0.95 -4.02 -12.89
C ASP A 107 -2.00 -3.16 -13.63
N PRO A 108 -1.75 -2.80 -14.90
CA PRO A 108 -2.75 -2.14 -15.74
C PRO A 108 -4.05 -2.97 -15.81
N ASN A 109 -5.20 -2.31 -15.66
CA ASN A 109 -6.54 -2.91 -15.67
C ASN A 109 -6.81 -3.91 -14.51
N GLU A 110 -6.01 -3.90 -13.45
CA GLU A 110 -6.21 -4.74 -12.27
C GLU A 110 -7.16 -4.08 -11.26
N THR A 111 -7.98 -4.90 -10.60
CA THR A 111 -8.75 -4.51 -9.41
C THR A 111 -8.12 -5.10 -8.16
N PHE A 112 -8.10 -4.32 -7.08
CA PHE A 112 -7.62 -4.77 -5.78
C PHE A 112 -8.53 -4.26 -4.67
N LYS A 113 -8.31 -4.75 -3.46
CA LYS A 113 -9.04 -4.30 -2.27
C LYS A 113 -8.11 -3.82 -1.20
N VAL A 114 -8.59 -2.87 -0.41
CA VAL A 114 -7.94 -2.42 0.81
C VAL A 114 -8.83 -2.79 1.98
N ARG A 115 -8.34 -3.65 2.87
CA ARG A 115 -9.06 -4.03 4.08
C ARG A 115 -8.60 -3.17 5.25
N ILE A 116 -9.54 -2.50 5.91
CA ILE A 116 -9.32 -1.85 7.21
C ILE A 116 -9.92 -2.74 8.28
N SER A 117 -9.14 -3.05 9.31
CA SER A 117 -9.56 -3.83 10.49
C SER A 117 -9.36 -3.02 11.76
N TYR A 118 -10.39 -2.93 12.59
CA TYR A 118 -10.38 -2.19 13.86
C TYR A 118 -10.59 -3.15 15.04
N ASP A 119 -9.67 -3.10 16.01
CA ASP A 119 -9.78 -3.82 17.28
C ASP A 119 -10.36 -2.90 18.38
N PRO A 120 -11.65 -3.05 18.75
CA PRO A 120 -12.27 -2.26 19.80
C PRO A 120 -11.74 -2.59 21.21
N MET A 121 -11.09 -3.75 21.39
CA MET A 121 -10.56 -4.20 22.68
C MET A 121 -9.13 -3.75 22.93
N PHE A 122 -8.48 -3.09 21.96
CA PHE A 122 -7.05 -2.71 22.03
C PHE A 122 -6.70 -1.92 23.31
N HIS A 123 -7.59 -1.03 23.76
CA HIS A 123 -7.41 -0.23 24.98
C HIS A 123 -8.15 -0.79 26.22
N GLY A 124 -8.74 -1.98 26.10
CA GLY A 124 -9.48 -2.66 27.15
C GLY A 124 -10.99 -2.38 27.14
N PRO A 125 -11.76 -3.08 27.99
CA PRO A 125 -13.22 -3.23 27.89
C PRO A 125 -14.02 -1.96 28.27
N THR A 126 -13.34 -0.88 28.62
CA THR A 126 -13.97 0.40 28.97
C THR A 126 -13.87 1.44 27.86
N ASP A 127 -13.22 1.11 26.73
CA ASP A 127 -13.01 2.02 25.60
C ASP A 127 -14.28 2.18 24.73
N LEU A 128 -15.32 2.82 25.29
CA LEU A 128 -16.64 2.97 24.66
C LEU A 128 -16.82 4.32 23.92
N GLY A 129 -17.83 4.39 23.06
CA GLY A 129 -18.27 5.60 22.35
C GLY A 129 -17.87 5.65 20.88
N VAL A 130 -18.05 6.82 20.26
CA VAL A 130 -17.79 7.01 18.82
C VAL A 130 -16.30 6.85 18.50
N ARG A 131 -15.98 6.09 17.47
CA ARG A 131 -14.62 5.82 17.01
C ARG A 131 -14.58 5.99 15.50
N GLN A 132 -13.57 6.71 15.02
CA GLN A 132 -13.23 6.81 13.60
C GLN A 132 -11.78 6.34 13.43
N ARG A 133 -11.55 5.49 12.43
CA ARG A 133 -10.24 4.94 12.07
C ARG A 133 -9.98 5.22 10.60
N SER A 134 -8.71 5.36 10.25
CA SER A 134 -8.33 5.68 8.88
C SER A 134 -7.12 4.87 8.45
N LEU A 135 -7.09 4.56 7.16
CA LEU A 135 -5.93 4.04 6.44
C LEU A 135 -5.62 5.01 5.29
N PHE A 136 -4.33 5.29 5.12
CA PHE A 136 -3.81 6.16 4.07
C PHE A 136 -3.00 5.35 3.08
N LEU A 137 -3.24 5.58 1.78
CA LEU A 137 -2.39 5.07 0.70
C LEU A 137 -1.66 6.21 0.03
N PHE A 138 -0.35 6.09 -0.10
CA PHE A 138 0.50 6.98 -0.88
C PHE A 138 0.83 6.28 -2.19
N THR A 139 0.47 6.91 -3.31
CA THR A 139 0.53 6.24 -4.61
C THR A 139 1.11 7.13 -5.71
N SER A 140 1.45 6.51 -6.84
CA SER A 140 1.84 7.20 -8.07
C SER A 140 0.67 7.82 -8.82
N ALA A 141 -0.59 7.57 -8.44
CA ALA A 141 -1.74 8.13 -9.13
C ALA A 141 -1.75 9.67 -9.05
N ALA A 142 -2.32 10.30 -10.07
CA ALA A 142 -2.55 11.74 -10.05
C ALA A 142 -3.40 12.11 -8.84
N PHE A 143 -3.01 13.17 -8.14
CA PHE A 143 -3.82 13.69 -7.04
C PHE A 143 -5.10 14.34 -7.57
N ASP A 144 -6.25 13.81 -7.16
CA ASP A 144 -7.56 14.21 -7.69
C ASP A 144 -8.18 15.45 -6.98
N GLY A 145 -7.47 16.02 -5.98
CA GLY A 145 -7.92 17.23 -5.28
C GLY A 145 -8.50 17.00 -3.89
N THR A 146 -8.67 15.76 -3.44
CA THR A 146 -9.26 15.46 -2.12
C THR A 146 -8.19 15.39 -1.02
N VAL A 147 -7.62 16.53 -0.61
CA VAL A 147 -6.69 16.57 0.55
C VAL A 147 -7.54 16.45 1.81
N VAL A 148 -7.56 15.29 2.46
CA VAL A 148 -8.31 15.14 3.71
C VAL A 148 -7.53 15.65 4.93
N ARG A 149 -6.19 15.77 4.85
CA ARG A 149 -5.26 16.37 5.84
C ARG A 149 -3.83 16.41 5.27
N GLN A 150 -2.98 17.37 5.62
CA GLN A 150 -1.55 17.20 5.31
C GLN A 150 -0.93 16.14 6.22
N TYR A 151 -0.53 14.98 5.67
CA TYR A 151 0.28 13.98 6.36
C TYR A 151 1.74 14.15 5.91
N GLU A 152 2.60 14.61 6.82
CA GLU A 152 4.06 14.73 6.66
C GLU A 152 4.56 15.44 5.38
N GLY A 153 3.73 16.28 4.74
CA GLY A 153 4.09 17.02 3.53
C GLY A 153 4.03 16.20 2.24
N GLN A 154 3.49 14.98 2.29
CA GLN A 154 3.25 14.12 1.12
C GLN A 154 1.98 14.59 0.38
N PRO A 155 2.07 15.01 -0.89
CA PRO A 155 0.96 15.69 -1.58
C PRO A 155 -0.15 14.75 -2.08
N ASN A 156 0.12 13.45 -2.26
CA ASN A 156 -0.77 12.53 -2.98
C ASN A 156 -1.10 11.29 -2.13
N PHE A 157 -2.10 11.40 -1.26
CA PHE A 157 -2.62 10.24 -0.53
C PHE A 157 -4.13 10.12 -0.65
N THR A 158 -4.62 8.88 -0.52
CA THR A 158 -6.04 8.55 -0.43
C THR A 158 -6.33 8.05 0.98
N GLU A 159 -7.28 8.71 1.67
CA GLU A 159 -7.78 8.26 2.96
C GLU A 159 -9.03 7.41 2.77
N MET A 160 -9.04 6.23 3.38
CA MET A 160 -10.24 5.45 3.62
C MET A 160 -10.54 5.50 5.12
N SER A 161 -11.81 5.68 5.47
CA SER A 161 -12.23 5.81 6.86
C SER A 161 -13.36 4.86 7.22
N VAL A 162 -13.23 4.24 8.39
CA VAL A 162 -14.30 3.46 9.01
C VAL A 162 -14.68 4.06 10.35
N SER A 163 -15.96 3.99 10.68
CA SER A 163 -16.49 4.62 11.89
C SER A 163 -17.62 3.79 12.51
N GLY A 164 -17.89 4.04 13.79
CA GLY A 164 -18.95 3.36 14.54
C GLY A 164 -18.99 3.79 16.01
N THR A 165 -19.99 3.31 16.74
CA THR A 165 -20.13 3.54 18.19
C THR A 165 -19.82 2.24 18.93
N VAL A 166 -18.73 2.24 19.69
CA VAL A 166 -18.37 1.09 20.53
C VAL A 166 -19.28 1.06 21.76
N VAL A 167 -19.98 -0.05 21.94
CA VAL A 167 -20.94 -0.28 23.01
C VAL A 167 -20.57 -1.54 23.80
N SER A 168 -21.03 -1.61 25.04
CA SER A 168 -21.02 -2.85 25.83
C SER A 168 -22.43 -3.41 25.80
N SER A 169 -22.65 -4.46 25.01
CA SER A 169 -23.90 -5.23 25.00
C SER A 169 -23.95 -6.31 26.07
#